data_AF-A0A6L3AC99-F1
#
_entry.id   AF-A0A6L3AC99-F1
#
_cell.length_a   1.000
_cell.length_b   1.000
_cell.length_c   1.000
_cell.angle_alpha   90.00
_cell.angle_beta   90.00
_cell.angle_gamma   90.00
#
_symmetry.space_group_name_H-M   'P 1'
#
loop_
_entity.id
_entity.type
_entity.pdbx_description
1 polymer ?
#
loop_
_entity_poly.entity_id
_entity_poly.type
_entity_poly.pdbx_seq_one_letter_code
_entity_poly.pdbx_strand_id
1 'polypeptide(L)' 'QLAFADMLSHCNPAHAPWHVVPADHKWYRDAVIAQALVDRLEALGLRYPGPFEHLAGIRVE' A
#
# COMPACT_ATOMS: atom_id res chain seq x y z
N GLN A 1 22.30 -1.52 -15.15
CA GLN A 1 22.03 -1.87 -13.74
C GLN A 1 22.63 -0.89 -12.73
N LEU A 2 23.80 -0.29 -12.99
CA LEU A 2 24.44 0.64 -12.05
C LEU A 2 23.54 1.82 -11.62
N ALA A 3 22.78 2.42 -12.56
CA ALA A 3 21.87 3.53 -12.23
C ALA A 3 20.78 3.16 -11.18
N PHE A 4 20.21 1.96 -11.25
CA PHE A 4 19.24 1.50 -10.25
C PHE A 4 19.90 1.19 -8.90
N ALA A 5 21.10 0.60 -8.92
CA ALA A 5 21.85 0.34 -7.69
C ALA A 5 22.25 1.64 -6.97
N ASP A 6 22.66 2.65 -7.73
CA ASP A 6 22.99 3.99 -7.23
C ASP A 6 21.76 4.66 -6.61
N MET A 7 20.62 4.65 -7.32
CA MET A 7 19.33 5.12 -6.80
C MET A 7 18.93 4.41 -5.50
N LEU A 8 19.04 3.07 -5.44
CA LEU A 8 18.70 2.31 -4.22
C LEU A 8 19.64 2.63 -3.05
N SER A 9 20.90 2.96 -3.34
CA SER A 9 21.89 3.30 -2.31
C SER A 9 21.67 4.70 -1.73
N HIS A 10 21.18 5.65 -2.55
CA HIS A 10 21.01 7.05 -2.16
C HIS A 10 19.57 7.43 -1.77
N CYS A 11 18.56 6.71 -2.27
CA CYS A 11 17.15 7.11 -2.16
C CYS A 11 16.26 6.09 -1.43
N ASN A 12 16.81 5.26 -0.53
CA ASN A 12 16.07 4.23 0.23
C ASN A 12 16.03 4.50 1.76
N PRO A 13 15.47 5.64 2.23
CA PRO A 13 15.38 5.92 3.65
C PRO A 13 14.29 5.07 4.34
N ALA A 14 14.44 4.84 5.65
CA ALA A 14 13.52 4.00 6.42
C ALA A 14 12.04 4.45 6.38
N HIS A 15 11.77 5.74 6.21
CA HIS A 15 10.40 6.29 6.13
C HIS A 15 9.79 6.21 4.73
N ALA A 16 10.58 5.96 3.68
CA ALA A 16 10.14 5.82 2.30
C ALA A 16 10.97 4.74 1.58
N PRO A 17 10.83 3.46 2.00
CA PRO A 17 11.70 2.40 1.51
C PRO A 17 11.37 1.99 0.06
N TRP A 18 12.40 1.70 -0.72
CA TRP A 18 12.29 0.94 -1.96
C TRP A 18 12.23 -0.56 -1.67
N HIS A 19 11.44 -1.28 -2.47
CA HIS A 19 11.32 -2.73 -2.43
C HIS A 19 11.74 -3.33 -3.77
N VAL A 20 12.68 -4.28 -3.77
CA VAL A 20 13.08 -5.02 -4.98
C VAL A 20 12.25 -6.31 -5.06
N VAL A 21 11.43 -6.44 -6.10
CA VAL A 21 10.51 -7.56 -6.28
C VAL A 21 10.97 -8.44 -7.45
N PRO A 22 11.21 -9.75 -7.25
CA PRO A 22 11.43 -10.70 -8.35
C PRO A 22 10.21 -10.72 -9.28
N ALA A 23 10.42 -10.38 -10.55
CA ALA A 23 9.33 -10.11 -11.49
C ALA A 23 9.20 -11.13 -12.63
N ASP A 24 10.05 -12.17 -12.68
CA ASP A 24 10.03 -13.19 -13.73
C ASP A 24 8.68 -13.91 -13.81
N HIS A 25 8.04 -14.12 -12.65
CA HIS A 25 6.71 -14.71 -12.54
C HIS A 25 5.68 -13.65 -12.18
N LYS A 26 4.78 -13.34 -13.12
CA LYS A 26 3.76 -12.28 -12.97
C LYS A 26 2.88 -12.47 -11.73
N TRP A 27 2.38 -13.69 -11.51
CA TRP A 27 1.53 -13.99 -10.36
C TRP A 27 2.26 -13.73 -9.03
N TYR A 28 3.57 -14.01 -8.98
CA TYR A 28 4.37 -13.83 -7.76
C TYR A 28 4.62 -12.33 -7.51
N ARG A 29 5.01 -11.60 -8.55
CA ARG A 29 5.13 -10.13 -8.50
C ARG A 29 3.84 -9.49 -7.99
N ASP A 30 2.71 -9.88 -8.56
CA ASP A 30 1.41 -9.30 -8.23
C ASP A 30 1.02 -9.59 -6.77
N ALA A 31 1.27 -10.82 -6.30
CA ALA A 31 1.03 -11.20 -4.91
C ALA A 31 1.91 -10.43 -3.92
N VAL A 32 3.22 -10.31 -4.18
CA VAL A 32 4.17 -9.59 -3.31
C VAL A 32 3.83 -8.11 -3.22
N ILE A 33 3.51 -7.47 -4.34
CA ILE A 33 3.13 -6.04 -4.37
C ILE A 33 1.82 -5.84 -3.62
N ALA A 34 0.81 -6.69 -3.84
CA ALA A 34 -0.47 -6.60 -3.16
C ALA A 34 -0.31 -6.74 -1.64
N GLN A 35 0.45 -7.74 -1.18
CA GLN A 35 0.70 -7.94 0.24
C GLN A 35 1.39 -6.72 0.88
N ALA A 36 2.44 -6.20 0.24
CA ALA A 36 3.15 -5.02 0.73
C ALA A 36 2.22 -3.80 0.85
N LEU A 37 1.29 -3.62 -0.08
CA LEU A 37 0.30 -2.54 -0.01
C LEU A 37 -0.70 -2.77 1.13
N VAL A 38 -1.24 -3.99 1.25
CA VAL A 38 -2.18 -4.37 2.31
C VAL A 38 -1.57 -4.14 3.69
N ASP A 39 -0.36 -4.66 3.94
CA ASP A 39 0.33 -4.51 5.22
C ASP A 39 0.48 -3.04 5.64
N ARG A 40 0.81 -2.17 4.67
CA ARG A 40 0.95 -0.72 4.92
C ARG A 40 -0.39 -0.07 5.20
N LEU A 41 -1.43 -0.40 4.45
CA LEU A 41 -2.77 0.16 4.66
C LEU A 41 -3.40 -0.31 5.97
N GLU A 42 -3.19 -1.57 6.36
CA GLU A 42 -3.64 -2.10 7.65
C GLU A 42 -2.95 -1.41 8.83
N ALA A 43 -1.64 -1.16 8.72
CA ALA A 43 -0.86 -0.45 9.73
C ALA A 43 -1.33 0.99 9.97
N LEU A 44 -2.01 1.63 9.02
CA LEU A 44 -2.60 2.96 9.21
C LEU A 44 -3.82 2.94 10.14
N GLY A 45 -4.41 1.77 10.42
CA GLY A 45 -5.55 1.65 11.32
C GLY A 45 -6.79 2.38 10.81
N LEU A 46 -6.96 2.48 9.48
CA LEU A 46 -8.06 3.22 8.87
C LEU A 46 -9.43 2.72 9.37
N ARG A 47 -10.35 3.67 9.57
CA ARG A 47 -11.73 3.41 9.94
C ARG A 47 -12.63 4.24 9.04
N TYR A 48 -13.80 3.69 8.71
CA TYR A 48 -14.83 4.52 8.10
C TYR A 48 -15.19 5.67 9.04
N PRO A 49 -15.47 6.87 8.50
CA PRO A 49 -16.03 7.93 9.30
C PRO A 49 -17.36 7.49 9.90
N GLY A 50 -17.74 8.11 11.02
CA GLY A 50 -19.06 7.89 11.61
C GLY A 50 -20.18 8.21 10.62
N PRO A 51 -21.41 7.70 10.87
CA PRO A 51 -22.55 8.02 10.03
C PRO A 51 -22.73 9.54 9.99
N PHE A 52 -23.09 10.06 8.82
CA PHE A 52 -23.48 11.45 8.70
C PHE A 52 -24.73 11.69 9.56
N GLU A 53 -24.72 12.71 10.41
CA GLU A 53 -25.81 12.98 11.37
C GLU A 53 -27.20 13.04 10.71
N HIS A 54 -27.27 13.57 9.48
CA HIS A 54 -28.52 13.73 8.73
C HIS A 54 -29.06 12.44 8.10
N LEU A 55 -28.29 11.33 8.13
CA LEU A 55 -28.74 10.02 7.64
C LEU A 55 -29.33 9.16 8.77
N ALA A 56 -29.25 9.61 10.02
CA ALA A 56 -29.84 8.90 11.16
C ALA A 56 -31.36 8.85 11.02
N GLY A 57 -31.90 7.68 10.63
CA GLY A 57 -33.34 7.44 10.54
C GLY A 57 -33.94 7.51 9.13
N ILE A 58 -33.15 7.71 8.08
CA ILE A 58 -33.63 7.61 6.70
C ILE A 58 -33.89 6.15 6.35
N ARG A 59 -35.13 5.83 5.95
CA ARG A 59 -35.52 4.54 5.37
C ARG A 59 -35.59 4.69 3.86
N VAL A 60 -34.93 3.79 3.13
CA VAL A 60 -35.04 3.68 1.68
C VAL A 60 -36.05 2.56 1.39
N GLU A 61 -37.15 2.89 0.72
CA GLU A 61 -38.12 1.92 0.18
C GLU A 61 -37.70 1.45 -1.23
#